data_AF-A0AA39V887-F1
#
_entry.id   AF-A0AA39V887-F1
#
_cell.length_a   1.000
_cell.length_b   1.000
_cell.length_c   1.000
_cell.angle_alpha   90.00
_cell.angle_beta   90.00
_cell.angle_gamma   90.00
#
_symmetry.space_group_name_H-M   'P 1'
#
loop_
_entity.id
_entity.type
_entity.pdbx_description
1 polymer ?
#
loop_
_entity_poly.entity_id
_entity_poly.type
_entity_poly.pdbx_seq_one_letter_code
_entity_poly.pdbx_strand_id
1 'polypeptide(L)'
;MAYNTPAVMEAVQKAFKIHFNHNAIKREPDSSVEDFSVLATAKKIPYAYWNIGGTDPDEWDDADLKGQLDSLITDNHSPFFAPKLHSALIVGTDALTLAALTLLT
;
A
#
# COMPACT_ATOMS: atom_id res chain seq x y z
N MET A 1 -15.13 -5.63 -2.31
CA MET A 1 -14.01 -5.55 -1.35
C MET A 1 -13.04 -6.67 -1.67
N ALA A 2 -11.77 -6.36 -1.91
CA ALA A 2 -10.75 -7.38 -2.16
C ALA A 2 -10.35 -8.03 -0.83
N TYR A 3 -10.48 -9.34 -0.74
CA TYR A 3 -10.06 -10.14 0.42
C TYR A 3 -8.77 -10.88 0.10
N ASN A 4 -7.66 -10.38 0.64
CA ASN A 4 -6.35 -11.00 0.46
C ASN A 4 -6.34 -12.44 0.94
N THR A 5 -5.63 -13.31 0.22
CA THR A 5 -5.40 -14.68 0.67
C THR A 5 -4.45 -14.64 1.88
N PRO A 6 -4.83 -15.15 3.07
CA PRO A 6 -4.04 -14.97 4.29
C PRO A 6 -2.59 -15.42 4.17
N ALA A 7 -2.35 -16.63 3.68
CA ALA A 7 -0.98 -17.17 3.54
C ALA A 7 -0.09 -16.34 2.59
N VAL A 8 -0.65 -15.83 1.48
CA VAL A 8 0.10 -14.98 0.53
C VAL A 8 0.42 -13.64 1.17
N MET A 9 -0.57 -13.03 1.83
CA MET A 9 -0.39 -11.74 2.49
C MET A 9 0.60 -11.83 3.65
N GLU A 10 0.55 -12.88 4.46
CA GLU A 10 1.49 -13.08 5.58
C GLU A 10 2.94 -13.19 5.10
N ALA A 11 3.19 -13.93 4.01
CA ALA A 11 4.52 -14.04 3.42
C ALA A 11 5.05 -12.68 2.93
N VAL A 12 4.23 -11.95 2.16
CA VAL A 12 4.56 -10.61 1.66
C VAL A 12 4.77 -9.61 2.80
N GLN A 13 3.92 -9.63 3.83
CA GLN A 13 4.04 -8.78 5.01
C GLN A 13 5.35 -9.02 5.76
N LYS A 14 5.80 -10.27 5.87
CA LYS A 14 7.07 -10.60 6.51
C LYS A 14 8.25 -9.99 5.74
N ALA A 15 8.26 -10.12 4.41
CA ALA A 15 9.29 -9.52 3.56
C ALA A 15 9.28 -7.98 3.68
N PHE A 16 8.09 -7.37 3.65
CA PHE A 16 7.94 -5.92 3.78
C PHE A 16 8.40 -5.40 5.14
N LYS A 17 8.10 -6.10 6.23
CA LYS A 17 8.60 -5.73 7.57
C LYS A 17 10.13 -5.76 7.67
N ILE A 18 10.78 -6.70 6.97
CA ILE A 18 12.25 -6.78 6.95
C ILE A 18 12.84 -5.59 6.18
N HIS A 19 12.28 -5.25 5.01
CA HIS A 19 12.83 -4.20 4.15
C HIS A 19 12.43 -2.78 4.59
N PHE A 20 11.15 -2.54 4.85
CA PHE A 20 10.60 -1.22 5.16
C PHE A 20 10.55 -0.91 6.66
N ASN A 21 10.86 -1.88 7.54
CA ASN A 21 10.88 -1.72 8.99
C ASN A 21 9.55 -1.13 9.53
N HIS A 22 9.61 -0.03 10.30
CA HIS A 22 8.44 0.60 10.91
C HIS A 22 7.49 1.26 9.89
N ASN A 23 7.92 1.45 8.63
CA ASN A 23 7.08 1.98 7.57
C ASN A 23 6.13 0.91 6.98
N ALA A 24 6.34 -0.37 7.27
CA ALA A 24 5.40 -1.44 6.90
C ALA A 24 4.27 -1.54 7.94
N ILE A 25 3.28 -0.66 7.81
CA ILE A 25 2.13 -0.59 8.73
C ILE A 25 0.93 -1.39 8.22
N LYS A 26 0.12 -1.89 9.16
CA LYS A 26 -1.20 -2.47 8.85
C LYS A 26 -2.20 -1.32 8.68
N ARG A 27 -2.81 -1.23 7.49
CA ARG A 27 -3.95 -0.34 7.24
C ARG A 27 -5.24 -1.03 7.69
N GLU A 28 -6.10 -0.30 8.38
CA GLU A 28 -7.46 -0.77 8.68
C GLU A 28 -8.36 -0.65 7.43
N PRO A 29 -9.37 -1.51 7.27
CA PRO A 29 -10.27 -1.44 6.12
C PRO A 29 -10.96 -0.08 6.00
N ASP A 30 -11.11 0.42 4.78
CA ASP A 30 -11.86 1.63 4.47
C ASP A 30 -13.02 1.35 3.50
N SER A 31 -13.67 2.41 3.02
CA SER A 31 -14.76 2.33 2.05
C SER A 31 -14.32 2.19 0.60
N SER A 32 -13.00 2.12 0.33
CA SER A 32 -12.47 1.97 -1.02
C SER A 32 -12.88 0.63 -1.62
N VAL A 33 -13.28 0.66 -2.89
CA VAL A 33 -13.63 -0.54 -3.67
C VAL A 33 -12.69 -0.68 -4.84
N GLU A 34 -12.37 -1.92 -5.19
CA GLU A 34 -11.42 -2.27 -6.25
C GLU A 34 -11.85 -3.60 -6.88
N ASP A 35 -11.71 -3.72 -8.20
CA ASP A 35 -12.10 -4.89 -8.97
C ASP A 35 -10.95 -5.87 -9.23
N PHE A 36 -9.71 -5.51 -8.88
CA PHE A 36 -8.49 -6.34 -9.00
C PHE A 36 -8.70 -7.83 -8.67
N SER A 37 -9.41 -8.11 -7.57
CA SER A 37 -9.68 -9.47 -7.10
C SER A 37 -10.45 -10.34 -8.11
N VAL A 38 -11.20 -9.75 -9.04
CA VAL A 38 -11.95 -10.46 -10.08
C VAL A 38 -11.01 -11.25 -10.98
N LEU A 39 -9.83 -10.71 -11.31
CA LEU A 39 -8.83 -11.39 -12.15
C LEU A 39 -8.37 -12.71 -11.52
N ALA A 40 -8.06 -12.68 -10.22
CA ALA A 40 -7.55 -13.84 -9.50
C ALA A 40 -8.66 -14.84 -9.13
N THR A 41 -9.79 -14.35 -8.62
CA THR A 41 -10.90 -15.18 -8.15
C THR A 41 -11.58 -15.97 -9.28
N ALA A 42 -11.66 -15.41 -10.49
CA ALA A 42 -12.17 -16.11 -11.68
C ALA A 42 -11.37 -17.38 -12.02
N LYS A 43 -10.12 -17.49 -11.56
CA LYS A 43 -9.23 -18.64 -11.75
C LYS A 43 -8.87 -19.36 -10.46
N LYS A 44 -9.47 -18.97 -9.32
CA LYS A 44 -9.15 -19.49 -7.98
C LYS A 44 -7.65 -19.35 -7.63
N ILE A 45 -7.02 -18.27 -8.10
CA ILE A 45 -5.60 -18.00 -7.85
C ILE A 45 -5.48 -17.21 -6.53
N PRO A 46 -4.62 -17.65 -5.58
CA PRO A 46 -4.27 -16.87 -4.40
C PRO A 46 -3.67 -15.51 -4.77
N TYR A 47 -4.01 -14.46 -4.03
CA TYR A 47 -3.50 -13.10 -4.30
C TYR A 47 -3.27 -12.30 -3.02
N ALA A 48 -2.47 -11.25 -3.16
CA ALA A 48 -2.32 -10.17 -2.20
C ALA A 48 -2.44 -8.82 -2.91
N TYR A 49 -3.05 -7.86 -2.22
CA TYR A 49 -3.27 -6.49 -2.64
C TYR A 49 -2.94 -5.59 -1.45
N TRP A 50 -2.17 -4.53 -1.68
CA TRP A 50 -1.70 -3.62 -0.62
C TRP A 50 -1.66 -2.19 -1.14
N ASN A 51 -1.35 -1.26 -0.23
CA ASN A 51 -1.17 0.15 -0.56
C ASN A 51 0.29 0.54 -0.35
N ILE A 52 0.72 1.59 -1.02
CA ILE A 52 2.01 2.25 -0.80
C ILE A 52 1.77 3.70 -0.41
N GLY A 53 2.69 4.27 0.38
CA GLY A 53 2.67 5.70 0.69
C GLY A 53 3.00 6.52 -0.55
N GLY A 54 2.26 7.61 -0.74
CA GLY A 54 2.49 8.57 -1.83
C GLY A 54 2.74 10.00 -1.35
N THR A 55 2.32 10.35 -0.12
CA THR A 55 2.48 11.69 0.45
C THR A 55 3.94 11.99 0.76
N ASP A 56 4.34 13.26 0.66
CA ASP A 56 5.63 13.71 1.16
C ASP A 56 5.72 13.45 2.69
N PRO A 57 6.76 12.76 3.19
CA PRO A 57 6.88 12.47 4.62
C PRO A 57 6.86 13.72 5.50
N ASP A 58 7.49 14.82 5.05
CA ASP A 58 7.54 16.05 5.85
C ASP A 58 6.15 16.71 5.92
N GLU A 59 5.37 16.65 4.84
CA GLU A 59 3.99 17.13 4.81
C GLU A 59 3.06 16.27 5.69
N TRP A 60 3.26 14.95 5.65
CA TRP A 60 2.51 14.01 6.49
C TRP A 60 2.78 14.26 7.97
N ASP A 61 4.06 14.32 8.37
CA ASP A 61 4.46 14.49 9.76
C ASP A 61 3.99 15.84 10.32
N ASP A 62 4.08 16.92 9.54
CA ASP A 62 3.56 18.24 9.93
C ASP A 62 2.03 18.23 10.10
N ALA A 63 1.30 17.57 9.21
CA ALA A 63 -0.15 17.45 9.31
C ALA A 63 -0.59 16.58 10.50
N ASP A 64 0.12 15.50 10.80
CA ASP A 64 -0.15 14.63 11.95
C ASP A 64 0.14 15.37 13.27
N LEU A 65 1.28 16.07 13.37
CA LEU A 65 1.62 16.89 14.53
C LEU A 65 0.57 17.97 14.84
N LYS A 66 -0.12 18.47 13.81
CA LYS A 66 -1.20 19.46 13.94
C LYS A 66 -2.58 18.83 14.16
N GLY A 67 -2.71 17.50 14.07
CA GLY A 67 -3.99 16.80 14.11
C GLY A 67 -4.90 17.15 12.94
N GLN A 68 -4.31 17.39 11.76
CA GLN A 68 -4.97 17.97 10.58
C GLN A 68 -4.86 17.10 9.32
N LEU A 69 -4.53 15.81 9.46
CA LEU A 69 -4.39 14.87 8.33
C LEU A 69 -5.57 14.95 7.34
N ASP A 70 -6.81 14.87 7.82
CA ASP A 70 -8.02 14.89 6.98
C ASP A 70 -8.22 16.20 6.19
N SER A 71 -7.56 17.29 6.60
CA SER A 71 -7.69 18.60 5.98
C SER A 71 -6.49 18.99 5.12
N LEU A 72 -5.30 18.47 5.44
CA LEU A 72 -4.05 18.85 4.78
C LEU A 72 -3.55 17.79 3.80
N ILE A 73 -3.91 16.51 4.00
CA ILE A 73 -3.51 15.43 3.10
C ILE A 73 -4.61 15.17 2.10
N THR A 74 -4.27 15.25 0.82
CA THR A 74 -5.22 15.01 -0.26
C THR A 74 -5.36 13.52 -0.55
N ASP A 75 -6.59 13.06 -0.72
CA ASP A 75 -6.90 11.70 -1.12
C ASP A 75 -6.96 11.50 -2.63
N ASN A 76 -6.96 10.23 -3.05
CA ASN A 76 -7.29 9.82 -4.40
C ASN A 76 -8.60 10.49 -4.88
N HIS A 77 -8.69 10.79 -6.18
CA HIS A 77 -9.79 11.53 -6.83
C HIS A 77 -9.88 13.04 -6.54
N SER A 78 -9.02 13.60 -5.68
CA SER A 78 -8.87 15.06 -5.58
C SER A 78 -8.14 15.62 -6.81
N PRO A 79 -8.53 16.81 -7.34
CA PRO A 79 -7.77 17.49 -8.39
C PRO A 79 -6.40 17.99 -7.92
N PHE A 80 -6.15 17.97 -6.61
CA PHE A 80 -4.88 18.36 -6.01
C PHE A 80 -4.02 17.17 -5.59
N PHE A 81 -4.50 15.93 -5.81
CA PHE A 81 -3.75 14.73 -5.45
C PHE A 81 -2.45 14.65 -6.27
N ALA A 82 -1.31 14.70 -5.58
CA ALA A 82 0.00 14.65 -6.20
C ALA A 82 0.98 13.83 -5.33
N PRO A 83 1.23 12.55 -5.67
CA PRO A 83 2.23 11.76 -4.98
C PRO A 83 3.64 12.36 -5.14
N LYS A 84 4.46 12.26 -4.10
CA LYS A 84 5.90 12.58 -4.15
C LYS A 84 6.60 11.59 -5.07
N LEU A 85 6.77 12.01 -6.33
CA LEU A 85 7.16 11.15 -7.45
C LEU A 85 8.31 10.18 -7.13
N HIS A 86 9.44 10.70 -6.64
CA HIS A 86 10.64 9.89 -6.43
C HIS A 86 10.46 8.82 -5.34
N SER A 87 9.95 9.21 -4.17
CA SER A 87 9.76 8.27 -3.05
C SER A 87 8.66 7.24 -3.37
N ALA A 88 7.54 7.67 -3.95
CA ALA A 88 6.45 6.78 -4.32
C ALA A 88 6.89 5.73 -5.35
N LEU A 89 7.66 6.13 -6.37
CA LEU A 89 8.17 5.21 -7.38
C LEU A 89 9.15 4.18 -6.81
N ILE A 90 10.05 4.60 -5.91
CA ILE A 90 10.99 3.68 -5.25
C ILE A 90 10.23 2.67 -4.39
N VAL A 91 9.34 3.14 -3.51
CA VAL A 91 8.58 2.26 -2.61
C VAL A 91 7.72 1.27 -3.40
N GLY A 92 7.04 1.74 -4.46
CA GLY A 92 6.24 0.87 -5.32
C GLY A 92 7.07 -0.20 -6.03
N THR A 93 8.24 0.17 -6.57
CA THR A 93 9.14 -0.75 -7.27
C THR A 93 9.72 -1.80 -6.31
N ASP A 94 10.19 -1.36 -5.15
CA ASP A 94 10.72 -2.25 -4.10
C ASP A 94 9.63 -3.22 -3.62
N ALA A 95 8.42 -2.72 -3.35
CA ALA A 95 7.32 -3.54 -2.86
C ALA A 95 6.92 -4.64 -3.87
N LEU A 96 6.79 -4.29 -5.16
CA LEU A 96 6.51 -5.27 -6.21
C LEU A 96 7.64 -6.30 -6.37
N THR A 97 8.89 -5.84 -6.35
CA THR A 97 10.06 -6.73 -6.49
C THR A 97 10.18 -7.70 -5.32
N LEU A 98 10.02 -7.21 -4.09
CA LEU A 98 10.03 -8.04 -2.88
C LEU A 98 8.89 -9.05 -2.89
N ALA A 99 7.67 -8.65 -3.27
CA ALA A 99 6.54 -9.56 -3.38
C ALA A 99 6.81 -10.67 -4.41
N ALA A 100 7.36 -10.33 -5.58
CA ALA A 100 7.74 -11.31 -6.59
C ALA A 100 8.83 -12.27 -6.07
N LEU A 101 9.91 -11.75 -5.48
CA LEU A 101 10.98 -12.56 -4.91
C LEU A 101 10.53 -13.44 -3.74
N THR A 102 9.48 -13.05 -3.01
CA THR A 102 8.93 -13.84 -1.91
C THR A 102 8.09 -15.01 -2.40
N LEU A 103 7.43 -14.88 -3.56
CA LEU A 103 6.46 -15.84 -4.06
C LEU A 103 6.97 -16.71 -5.21
N LEU A 104 8.10 -16.34 -5.84
CA LEU A 104 8.71 -17.05 -6.98
C LEU A 104 9.91 -17.92 -6.59
N THR A 105 10.07 -18.23 -5.30
CA THR A 105 11.11 -19.13 -4.78
C THR A 105 10.68 -20.57 -4.74
#